data_AF-A0A388SKW1-F1
#
_entry.id   AF-A0A388SKW1-F1
#
_cell.length_a   1.000
_cell.length_b   1.000
_cell.length_c   1.000
_cell.angle_alpha   90.00
_cell.angle_beta   90.00
_cell.angle_gamma   90.00
#
_symmetry.space_group_name_H-M   'P 1'
#
loop_
_entity.id
_entity.type
_entity.pdbx_description
1 polymer ?
#
loop_
_entity_poly.entity_id
_entity_poly.type
_entity_poly.pdbx_seq_one_letter_code
_entity_poly.pdbx_strand_id
1 'polypeptide(L)'
;MTNQHGTTQGPAAARAAAAADTAAPASGFKEVLLSPGDCSGCGACTELAPDIVGWREGDERPFLVSDVAPDGVLTELMAFCPEGCFEGGDES
;
A
#
# COMPACT_ATOMS: atom_id res chain seq x y z
N MET A 1 26.69 24.42 -40.36
CA MET A 1 28.01 23.81 -40.06
C MET A 1 28.57 24.67 -38.93
N THR A 2 28.72 24.30 -37.67
CA THR A 2 29.00 23.02 -37.01
C THR A 2 28.75 23.26 -35.52
N ASN A 3 27.71 22.66 -34.92
CA ASN A 3 27.76 21.51 -34.02
C ASN A 3 28.96 21.47 -33.06
N GLN A 4 28.76 21.98 -31.85
CA GLN A 4 29.64 21.74 -30.71
C GLN A 4 29.15 20.49 -29.98
N HIS A 5 29.97 19.42 -30.05
CA HIS A 5 29.81 18.19 -29.29
C HIS A 5 30.37 18.36 -27.86
N GLY A 6 29.74 17.70 -26.89
CA GLY A 6 30.22 17.58 -25.52
C GLY A 6 29.51 16.44 -24.81
N THR A 7 30.15 15.28 -24.81
CA THR A 7 29.67 13.96 -24.35
C THR A 7 29.63 13.85 -22.82
N THR A 8 28.90 12.82 -22.36
CA THR A 8 29.04 12.09 -21.07
C THR A 8 28.56 12.77 -19.80
N GLN A 9 27.45 12.26 -19.24
CA GLN A 9 27.46 11.49 -17.98
C GLN A 9 26.05 10.96 -17.66
N GLY A 10 25.93 9.63 -17.57
CA GLY A 10 24.87 9.02 -16.75
C GLY A 10 25.19 9.22 -15.27
N PRO A 11 24.17 9.11 -14.41
CA PRO A 11 24.09 7.87 -13.64
C PRO A 11 22.74 7.18 -13.83
N ALA A 12 22.82 5.87 -14.04
CA ALA A 12 21.76 4.97 -13.67
C ALA A 12 21.65 4.92 -12.14
N ALA A 13 20.41 4.69 -11.67
CA ALA A 13 20.01 4.32 -10.32
C ALA A 13 19.92 5.44 -9.26
N ALA A 14 18.87 5.31 -8.45
CA ALA A 14 18.37 6.17 -7.37
C ALA A 14 17.73 7.47 -7.88
N ARG A 15 16.41 7.65 -7.82
CA ARG A 15 15.57 7.46 -6.63
C ARG A 15 14.16 7.02 -7.05
N ALA A 16 13.84 5.76 -6.78
CA ALA A 16 12.47 5.37 -6.51
C ALA A 16 12.09 6.00 -5.17
N ALA A 17 11.35 7.11 -5.24
CA ALA A 17 10.59 7.69 -4.14
C ALA A 17 9.51 8.56 -4.79
N ALA A 18 8.75 7.94 -5.69
CA ALA A 18 7.55 8.55 -6.22
C ALA A 18 6.45 8.35 -5.18
N ALA A 19 5.98 9.46 -4.64
CA ALA A 19 4.66 9.66 -4.07
C ALA A 19 4.25 8.73 -2.91
N ALA A 20 4.65 9.11 -1.70
CA ALA A 20 3.84 8.88 -0.50
C ALA A 20 3.79 10.17 0.33
N ASP A 21 3.49 11.29 -0.35
CA ASP A 21 3.16 12.56 0.29
C ASP A 21 1.87 13.04 -0.37
N THR A 22 0.75 12.50 0.10
CA THR A 22 -0.60 13.09 0.20
C THR A 22 -1.62 11.94 0.40
N ALA A 23 -1.48 11.18 1.48
CA ALA A 23 -2.67 10.65 2.14
C ALA A 23 -3.06 11.72 3.16
N ALA A 24 -4.16 12.41 2.90
CA ALA A 24 -4.70 13.43 3.79
C ALA A 24 -4.75 12.91 5.24
N PRO A 25 -4.51 13.76 6.27
CA PRO A 25 -4.71 13.34 7.66
C PRO A 25 -6.21 13.15 7.89
N ALA A 26 -6.73 11.98 7.55
CA ALA A 26 -7.93 11.46 8.17
C ALA A 26 -7.58 11.33 9.65
N SER A 27 -8.23 12.14 10.48
CA SER A 27 -7.86 12.43 11.86
C SER A 27 -8.00 11.20 12.76
N GLY A 28 -7.02 10.30 12.72
CA GLY A 28 -6.96 9.15 13.61
C GLY A 28 -6.36 7.91 12.96
N PHE A 29 -5.81 7.07 13.81
CA PHE A 29 -5.51 5.69 13.48
C PHE A 29 -6.62 4.80 14.04
N LYS A 30 -6.95 3.75 13.31
CA LYS A 30 -7.90 2.71 13.71
C LYS A 30 -7.23 1.35 13.70
N GLU A 31 -7.74 0.47 14.56
CA GLU A 31 -7.37 -0.93 14.51
C GLU A 31 -7.91 -1.55 13.21
N VAL A 32 -7.09 -2.37 12.58
CA VAL A 32 -7.39 -3.10 11.36
C VAL A 32 -7.51 -4.57 11.68
N LEU A 33 -8.65 -5.13 11.34
CA LEU A 33 -8.92 -6.56 11.39
C LEU A 33 -8.88 -7.11 9.97
N LEU A 34 -8.15 -8.22 9.79
CA LEU A 34 -8.01 -8.90 8.51
C LEU A 34 -8.60 -10.31 8.59
N SER A 35 -9.59 -10.55 7.75
CA SER A 35 -10.31 -11.83 7.60
C SER A 35 -10.18 -12.33 6.16
N PRO A 36 -9.09 -13.04 5.80
CA PRO A 36 -8.78 -13.38 4.41
C PRO A 36 -9.50 -14.64 3.90
N GLY A 37 -10.61 -15.05 4.54
CA GLY A 37 -11.30 -16.33 4.30
C GLY A 37 -11.63 -16.58 2.83
N ASP A 38 -12.42 -15.69 2.23
CA ASP A 38 -12.82 -15.75 0.82
C ASP A 38 -11.92 -14.89 -0.09
N CYS A 39 -10.74 -14.50 0.40
CA CYS A 39 -9.85 -13.60 -0.35
C CYS A 39 -9.52 -14.17 -1.74
N SER A 40 -9.84 -13.40 -2.77
CA SER A 40 -9.58 -13.73 -4.18
C SER A 40 -8.10 -13.69 -4.58
N GLY A 41 -7.24 -13.21 -3.69
CA GLY A 41 -5.81 -13.14 -3.91
C GLY A 41 -5.37 -12.07 -4.92
N CYS A 42 -6.17 -11.00 -5.10
CA CYS A 42 -5.90 -9.98 -6.12
C CYS A 42 -4.65 -9.11 -5.88
N GLY A 43 -4.09 -9.09 -4.67
CA GLY A 43 -2.89 -8.32 -4.32
C GLY A 43 -3.06 -6.80 -4.21
N ALA A 44 -4.24 -6.25 -4.53
CA ALA A 44 -4.46 -4.80 -4.55
C ALA A 44 -4.26 -4.11 -3.19
N CYS A 45 -4.55 -4.82 -2.09
CA CYS A 45 -4.38 -4.28 -0.73
C CYS A 45 -2.91 -4.03 -0.35
N THR A 46 -1.99 -4.90 -0.79
CA THR A 46 -0.55 -4.72 -0.57
C THR A 46 0.02 -3.59 -1.41
N GLU A 47 -0.48 -3.39 -2.62
CA GLU A 47 -0.07 -2.25 -3.47
C GLU A 47 -0.59 -0.91 -2.91
N LEU A 48 -1.80 -0.90 -2.34
CA LEU A 48 -2.42 0.30 -1.76
C LEU A 48 -1.77 0.71 -0.43
N ALA A 49 -1.49 -0.26 0.44
CA ALA A 49 -0.96 -0.03 1.78
C ALA A 49 0.14 -1.04 2.16
N PRO A 50 1.33 -0.97 1.51
CA PRO A 50 2.42 -1.93 1.74
C PRO A 50 3.01 -1.86 3.17
N ASP A 51 2.87 -0.71 3.84
CA ASP A 51 3.29 -0.54 5.24
C ASP A 51 2.36 -1.24 6.25
N ILE A 52 1.15 -1.62 5.83
CA ILE A 52 0.11 -2.18 6.70
C ILE A 52 -0.24 -3.60 6.32
N VAL A 53 -0.27 -3.87 5.02
CA VAL A 53 -0.65 -5.17 4.46
C VAL A 53 0.55 -5.74 3.71
N GLY A 54 1.05 -6.86 4.21
CA GLY A 54 2.06 -7.65 3.55
C GLY A 54 1.44 -8.77 2.70
N TRP A 55 2.21 -9.28 1.76
CA TRP A 55 1.81 -10.43 0.94
C TRP A 55 2.61 -11.67 1.29
N ARG A 56 1.96 -12.80 1.57
CA ARG A 56 2.64 -14.09 1.70
C ARG A 56 2.59 -14.85 0.37
N GLU A 57 3.74 -14.96 -0.28
CA GLU A 57 3.89 -15.72 -1.52
C GLU A 57 3.51 -17.20 -1.38
N GLY A 58 3.70 -17.80 -0.19
CA GLY A 58 3.40 -19.22 0.03
C GLY A 58 1.91 -19.55 0.13
N ASP A 59 1.11 -18.62 0.66
CA ASP A 59 -0.32 -18.82 0.90
C ASP A 59 -1.19 -18.07 -0.13
N GLU A 60 -0.59 -17.21 -0.96
CA GLU A 60 -1.30 -16.27 -1.84
C GLU A 60 -2.39 -15.49 -1.07
N ARG A 61 -2.03 -15.07 0.15
CA ARG A 61 -2.91 -14.35 1.06
C ARG A 61 -2.24 -13.11 1.63
N PRO A 62 -3.00 -12.02 1.80
CA PRO A 62 -2.52 -10.87 2.55
C PRO A 62 -2.37 -11.25 4.03
N PHE A 63 -1.47 -10.56 4.72
CA PHE A 63 -1.33 -10.58 6.17
C PHE A 63 -1.14 -9.16 6.68
N LEU A 64 -1.52 -8.89 7.92
CA LEU A 64 -1.27 -7.59 8.54
C LEU A 64 0.18 -7.51 9.02
N VAL A 65 0.89 -6.50 8.54
CA VAL A 65 2.19 -6.06 9.04
C VAL A 65 1.98 -5.16 10.25
N SER A 66 0.93 -4.34 10.22
CA SER A 66 0.48 -3.47 11.32
C SER A 66 -1.00 -3.69 11.57
N ASP A 67 -1.37 -3.89 12.84
CA ASP A 67 -2.77 -3.93 13.29
C ASP A 67 -3.40 -2.53 13.39
N VAL A 68 -2.65 -1.48 13.09
CA VAL A 68 -3.13 -0.10 13.14
C VAL A 68 -2.90 0.60 11.80
N ALA A 69 -3.94 1.28 11.28
CA ALA A 69 -3.91 2.04 10.04
C ALA A 69 -4.56 3.41 10.15
N PRO A 70 -4.15 4.41 9.33
CA PRO A 70 -4.91 5.63 9.18
C PRO A 70 -6.33 5.32 8.71
N ASP A 71 -7.33 6.00 9.29
CA ASP A 71 -8.74 5.79 8.95
C ASP A 71 -9.03 5.91 7.43
N GLY A 72 -8.37 6.86 6.77
CA GLY A 72 -8.47 7.03 5.31
C GLY A 72 -7.92 5.85 4.52
N VAL A 73 -6.80 5.27 4.97
CA VAL A 73 -6.20 4.09 4.33
C VAL A 73 -7.07 2.86 4.54
N LEU A 74 -7.58 2.65 5.76
CA LEU A 74 -8.51 1.56 6.05
C LEU A 74 -9.78 1.67 5.20
N THR A 75 -10.33 2.88 5.08
CA THR A 75 -11.51 3.13 4.23
C THR A 75 -11.23 2.77 2.77
N GLU A 76 -10.06 3.13 2.23
CA GLU A 76 -9.71 2.73 0.86
C GLU A 76 -9.51 1.21 0.74
N LEU A 77 -8.83 0.55 1.69
CA LEU A 77 -8.68 -0.91 1.69
C LEU A 77 -10.04 -1.61 1.66
N MET A 78 -10.99 -1.13 2.46
CA MET A 78 -12.37 -1.63 2.48
C MET A 78 -13.11 -1.37 1.16
N ALA A 79 -12.87 -0.22 0.52
CA ALA A 79 -13.50 0.14 -0.76
C ALA A 79 -12.95 -0.67 -1.95
N PHE A 80 -11.66 -0.96 -1.96
CA PHE A 80 -11.00 -1.69 -3.04
C PHE A 80 -11.11 -3.21 -2.92
N CYS A 81 -11.34 -3.74 -1.72
CA CYS A 81 -11.45 -5.17 -1.50
C CYS A 81 -12.89 -5.65 -1.81
N PRO A 82 -13.13 -6.38 -2.91
CA PRO A 82 -14.48 -6.83 -3.27
C PRO A 82 -15.06 -7.84 -2.27
N GLU A 83 -14.19 -8.62 -1.62
CA GLU A 83 -14.56 -9.64 -0.64
C GLU A 83 -14.70 -9.07 0.78
N GLY A 84 -14.38 -7.78 0.99
CA GLY A 84 -14.46 -7.16 2.31
C GLY A 84 -13.53 -7.80 3.35
N CYS A 85 -12.29 -8.15 2.96
CA CYS A 85 -11.34 -8.81 3.88
C CYS A 85 -10.89 -7.93 5.05
N PHE A 86 -11.15 -6.62 5.02
CA PHE A 86 -10.67 -5.64 5.99
C PHE A 86 -11.84 -5.02 6.74
N GLU A 87 -11.69 -4.88 8.04
CA GLU A 87 -12.69 -4.28 8.94
C GLU A 87 -12.00 -3.38 9.97
N GLY A 88 -12.70 -2.36 10.46
CA GLY A 88 -12.21 -1.52 11.55
C GLY A 88 -12.56 -2.13 12.90
N GLY A 89 -11.55 -2.32 13.76
CA GLY A 89 -11.77 -2.65 15.16
C GLY A 89 -12.22 -1.40 15.92
N ASP A 90 -13.44 -1.41 16.45
CA ASP A 90 -13.86 -0.48 17.49
C ASP A 90 -13.68 -1.20 18.83
N GLU A 91 -12.60 -0.90 19.57
CA GLU A 91 -12.41 -1.38 20.95
C GLU A 91 -13.65 -1.01 21.77
N SER A 92 -14.46 -2.00 22.14
CA SER A 92 -15.65 -1.87 23.00
C SER A 92 -15.31 -2.10 24.47
#